data_AF-K9Y8H5-F1
#
_entry.id   AF-K9Y8H5-F1
#
_cell.length_a   1.000
_cell.length_b   1.000
_cell.length_c   1.000
_cell.angle_alpha   90.00
_cell.angle_beta   90.00
_cell.angle_gamma   90.00
#
_symmetry.space_group_name_H-M   'P 1'
#
loop_
_entity.id
_entity.type
_entity.pdbx_description
1 polymer ?
#
loop_
_entity_poly.entity_id
_entity_poly.type
_entity_poly.pdbx_seq_one_letter_code
_entity_poly.pdbx_strand_id
1 'polypeptide(L)'
;MAITYQELKQQVQRQDNLVERLQAEKNVLLHKVHQEGFELGIRSSSKLSYKDYCHFERVSPLADSLDEDVLDYLWSFLDIKQYPQQARLHDPDFADLLEADPESRIVFAQGWIEGVLSIWETIKTQVDTNL
;
A
#
# COMPACT_ATOMS: atom_id res chain seq x y z
N MET A 1 28.53 40.03 12.17
CA MET A 1 27.35 39.22 12.58
C MET A 1 27.87 37.92 13.15
N ALA A 2 27.77 37.74 14.47
CA ALA A 2 28.12 36.48 15.12
C ALA A 2 26.80 35.75 15.40
N ILE A 3 26.46 34.79 14.54
CA ILE A 3 25.44 33.80 14.89
C ILE A 3 26.06 32.98 16.02
N THR A 4 25.47 33.02 17.21
CA THR A 4 26.07 32.36 18.37
C THR A 4 25.91 30.84 18.21
N TYR A 5 26.95 30.10 18.60
CA TYR A 5 26.99 28.63 18.50
C TYR A 5 25.77 27.94 19.16
N GLN A 6 25.17 28.59 20.17
CA GLN A 6 23.93 28.14 20.82
C GLN A 6 22.69 28.27 19.93
N GLU A 7 22.57 29.34 19.13
CA GLU A 7 21.46 29.51 18.18
C GLU A 7 21.54 28.46 17.06
N LEU A 8 22.75 28.16 16.57
CA LEU A 8 22.97 27.12 15.57
C LEU A 8 22.59 25.73 16.12
N LYS A 9 22.97 25.43 17.37
CA LYS A 9 22.65 24.15 18.03
C LYS A 9 21.14 23.99 18.27
N GLN A 10 20.45 25.06 18.70
CA GLN A 10 19.00 25.03 18.85
C GLN A 10 18.27 24.88 17.52
N GLN A 11 18.79 25.49 16.45
CA GLN A 11 18.20 25.39 15.11
C GLN A 11 18.32 23.96 14.55
N VAL A 12 19.49 23.33 14.70
CA VAL A 12 19.70 21.91 14.33
C VAL A 12 18.79 20.99 15.13
N GLN A 13 18.71 21.18 16.45
CA GLN A 13 17.86 20.35 17.31
C GLN A 13 16.36 20.49 17.02
N ARG A 14 15.91 21.66 16.56
CA ARG A 14 14.53 21.87 16.06
C ARG A 14 14.31 21.23 14.70
N GLN A 15 15.31 21.26 13.81
CA GLN A 15 15.24 20.58 12.52
C GLN A 15 15.18 19.06 12.68
N ASP A 16 16.02 18.47 13.53
CA ASP A 16 16.02 17.02 13.80
C ASP A 16 14.66 16.57 14.36
N ASN A 17 14.11 17.32 15.33
CA ASN A 17 12.77 17.04 15.86
C ASN A 17 11.67 17.12 14.79
N LEU A 18 11.78 18.06 13.85
CA LEU A 18 10.82 18.21 12.76
C LEU A 18 10.94 17.07 11.75
N VAL A 19 12.16 16.63 11.43
CA VAL A 19 12.42 15.47 10.56
C VAL A 19 11.85 14.19 11.18
N GLU A 20 12.13 13.93 12.46
CA GLU A 20 11.59 12.77 13.18
C GLU A 20 10.06 12.75 13.18
N ARG A 21 9.43 13.90 13.42
CA ARG A 21 7.97 14.02 13.39
C ARG A 21 7.40 13.77 11.99
N LEU A 22 7.98 14.36 10.96
CA LEU A 22 7.53 14.14 9.58
C LEU A 22 7.72 12.69 9.14
N GLN A 23 8.81 12.04 9.55
CA GLN A 23 9.02 10.61 9.31
C GLN A 23 7.96 9.75 10.01
N ALA A 24 7.64 10.06 11.27
CA ALA A 24 6.59 9.36 11.99
C ALA A 24 5.22 9.55 11.30
N GLU A 25 4.88 10.77 10.92
CA GLU A 25 3.63 11.08 10.19
C GLU A 25 3.56 10.36 8.85
N LYS A 26 4.67 10.34 8.08
CA LYS A 26 4.77 9.56 6.83
C LYS A 26 4.52 8.08 7.07
N ASN A 27 5.14 7.47 8.08
CA ASN A 27 4.96 6.05 8.39
C ASN A 27 3.51 5.71 8.76
N VAL A 28 2.84 6.58 9.53
CA VAL A 28 1.41 6.41 9.84
C VAL A 28 0.57 6.45 8.56
N LEU A 29 0.90 7.37 7.65
CA LEU A 29 0.18 7.53 6.39
C LEU A 29 0.40 6.32 5.47
N LEU A 30 1.62 5.83 5.33
CA LEU A 30 1.90 4.60 4.57
C LEU A 30 1.18 3.37 5.17
N HIS A 31 1.09 3.27 6.50
CA HIS A 31 0.33 2.20 7.12
C HIS A 31 -1.17 2.27 6.75
N LYS A 32 -1.74 3.47 6.68
CA LYS A 32 -3.13 3.64 6.23
C LYS A 32 -3.30 3.23 4.78
N VAL A 33 -2.36 3.63 3.92
CA VAL A 33 -2.33 3.24 2.50
C VAL A 33 -2.31 1.73 2.34
N HIS A 34 -1.46 1.06 3.11
CA HIS A 34 -1.42 -0.41 3.13
C HIS A 34 -2.76 -1.01 3.54
N GLN A 35 -3.36 -0.51 4.62
CA GLN A 35 -4.64 -1.00 5.16
C GLN A 35 -5.79 -0.85 4.15
N GLU A 36 -5.88 0.30 3.47
CA GLU A 36 -6.89 0.52 2.44
C GLU A 36 -6.71 -0.43 1.25
N GLY A 37 -5.46 -0.65 0.82
CA GLY A 37 -5.12 -1.66 -0.18
C GLY A 37 -5.62 -3.04 0.23
N PHE A 38 -5.30 -3.45 1.46
CA PHE A 38 -5.70 -4.74 2.05
C PHE A 38 -7.21 -4.94 2.07
N GLU A 39 -7.95 -3.96 2.57
CA GLU A 39 -9.40 -4.05 2.63
C GLU A 39 -10.04 -4.09 1.23
N LEU A 40 -9.49 -3.34 0.28
CA LEU A 40 -9.93 -3.41 -1.11
C LEU A 40 -9.62 -4.78 -1.72
N GLY A 41 -8.48 -5.38 -1.40
CA GLY A 41 -8.11 -6.75 -1.78
C GLY A 41 -9.17 -7.75 -1.32
N ILE A 42 -9.55 -7.69 -0.05
CA ILE A 42 -10.64 -8.51 0.51
C ILE A 42 -11.96 -8.25 -0.23
N ARG A 43 -12.38 -6.99 -0.37
CA ARG A 43 -13.67 -6.63 -0.99
C ARG A 43 -13.75 -7.06 -2.46
N SER A 44 -12.64 -6.99 -3.18
CA SER A 44 -12.55 -7.32 -4.61
C SER A 44 -12.29 -8.80 -4.89
N SER A 45 -11.88 -9.58 -3.88
CA SER A 45 -11.57 -11.02 -3.97
C SER A 45 -12.69 -11.86 -4.61
N SER A 46 -13.95 -11.53 -4.34
CA SER A 46 -15.13 -12.22 -4.90
C SER A 46 -15.22 -12.16 -6.44
N LYS A 47 -14.53 -11.21 -7.07
CA LYS A 47 -14.50 -11.01 -8.52
C LYS A 47 -13.29 -11.67 -9.19
N LEU A 48 -12.41 -12.30 -8.42
CA LEU A 48 -11.22 -12.99 -8.90
C LEU A 48 -11.55 -14.44 -9.25
N SER A 49 -10.98 -14.90 -10.36
CA SER A 49 -11.01 -16.30 -10.75
C SER A 49 -9.93 -17.09 -10.02
N TYR A 50 -10.06 -18.42 -9.99
CA TYR A 50 -9.01 -19.30 -9.47
C TYR A 50 -7.64 -19.05 -10.12
N LYS A 51 -7.60 -18.74 -11.42
CA LYS A 51 -6.35 -18.42 -12.12
C LYS A 51 -5.71 -17.13 -11.60
N ASP A 52 -6.53 -16.15 -11.22
CA ASP A 52 -6.05 -14.90 -10.64
C ASP A 52 -5.43 -15.16 -9.27
N TYR A 53 -6.08 -15.98 -8.43
CA TYR A 53 -5.51 -16.38 -7.14
C TYR A 53 -4.17 -17.10 -7.29
N CYS A 54 -4.06 -18.09 -8.17
CA CYS A 54 -2.79 -18.77 -8.43
C CYS A 54 -1.71 -17.83 -8.96
N HIS A 55 -2.10 -16.84 -9.78
CA HIS A 55 -1.18 -15.82 -10.28
C HIS A 55 -0.62 -14.99 -9.11
N PHE A 56 -1.50 -14.45 -8.27
CA PHE A 56 -1.12 -13.60 -7.13
C PHE A 56 -0.33 -14.37 -6.05
N GLU A 57 -0.66 -15.64 -5.80
CA GLU A 57 0.12 -16.49 -4.89
C GLU A 57 1.56 -16.68 -5.38
N ARG A 58 1.75 -16.81 -6.70
CA ARG A 58 3.07 -16.94 -7.31
C ARG A 58 3.87 -15.63 -7.30
N VAL A 59 3.21 -14.49 -7.47
CA VAL A 59 3.90 -13.18 -7.50
C VAL A 59 4.04 -12.55 -6.12
N SER A 60 3.34 -13.03 -5.09
CA SER A 60 3.43 -12.53 -3.72
C SER A 60 4.85 -12.42 -3.18
N PRO A 61 5.76 -13.40 -3.37
CA PRO A 61 7.14 -13.27 -2.88
C PRO A 61 7.93 -12.17 -3.59
N LEU A 62 7.44 -11.71 -4.75
CA LEU A 62 8.01 -10.60 -5.52
C LEU A 62 7.33 -9.27 -5.16
N ALA A 63 6.27 -9.27 -4.35
CA ALA A 63 5.56 -8.07 -3.93
C ALA A 63 6.43 -7.19 -3.02
N ASP A 64 7.28 -7.80 -2.19
CA ASP A 64 8.27 -7.09 -1.37
C ASP A 64 9.35 -6.39 -2.21
N SER A 65 9.51 -6.84 -3.46
CA SER A 65 10.44 -6.28 -4.46
C SER A 65 9.69 -5.68 -5.66
N LEU A 66 8.44 -5.23 -5.48
CA LEU A 66 7.65 -4.58 -6.52
C LEU A 66 8.49 -3.45 -7.13
N ASP A 67 8.93 -3.66 -8.37
CA ASP A 67 9.51 -2.62 -9.20
C ASP A 67 8.39 -1.90 -9.99
N GLU A 68 8.78 -0.84 -10.69
CA GLU A 68 7.85 0.02 -11.42
C GLU A 68 7.09 -0.75 -12.53
N ASP A 69 7.73 -1.77 -13.13
CA ASP A 69 7.13 -2.58 -14.21
C ASP A 69 6.05 -3.55 -13.69
N VAL A 70 6.31 -4.23 -12.56
CA VAL A 70 5.31 -5.12 -11.92
C VAL A 70 4.16 -4.30 -11.33
N LEU A 71 4.46 -3.09 -10.83
CA LEU A 71 3.46 -2.13 -10.39
C LEU A 71 2.55 -1.71 -11.53
N ASP A 72 3.08 -1.39 -12.71
CA ASP A 72 2.29 -0.97 -13.87
C ASP A 72 1.31 -2.05 -14.34
N TYR A 73 1.71 -3.32 -14.32
CA TYR A 73 0.83 -4.44 -14.64
C TYR A 73 -0.33 -4.55 -13.65
N LEU A 74 -0.02 -4.54 -12.35
CA LEU A 74 -1.03 -4.61 -11.30
C LEU A 74 -1.95 -3.39 -11.34
N TRP A 75 -1.41 -2.20 -11.53
CA TRP A 75 -2.17 -0.97 -11.59
C TRP A 75 -3.13 -0.97 -12.78
N SER A 76 -2.66 -1.39 -13.95
CA SER A 76 -3.49 -1.60 -15.13
C SER A 76 -4.61 -2.60 -14.87
N PHE A 77 -4.32 -3.70 -14.17
CA PHE A 77 -5.33 -4.68 -13.76
C PHE A 77 -6.38 -4.06 -12.82
N LEU A 78 -5.95 -3.32 -11.80
CA LEU A 78 -6.83 -2.65 -10.84
C LEU A 78 -7.70 -1.59 -11.53
N ASP A 79 -7.14 -0.81 -12.45
CA ASP A 79 -7.83 0.21 -13.22
C ASP A 79 -8.87 -0.38 -14.18
N ILE A 80 -8.54 -1.45 -14.90
CA ILE A 80 -9.51 -2.20 -15.73
C ILE A 80 -10.71 -2.64 -14.89
N LYS A 81 -10.47 -3.02 -13.64
CA LYS A 81 -11.51 -3.46 -12.70
C LYS A 81 -12.17 -2.30 -11.94
N GLN A 82 -11.73 -1.06 -12.20
CA GLN A 82 -12.22 0.18 -11.57
C GLN A 82 -12.11 0.18 -10.04
N TYR A 83 -11.16 -0.56 -9.48
CA TYR A 83 -10.98 -0.63 -8.03
C TYR A 83 -10.35 0.64 -7.44
N PRO A 84 -9.36 1.28 -8.07
CA PRO A 84 -8.83 2.55 -7.59
C PRO A 84 -9.90 3.64 -7.58
N GLN A 85 -10.76 3.70 -8.60
CA GLN A 85 -11.91 4.64 -8.64
C GLN A 85 -12.89 4.44 -7.49
N GLN A 86 -13.09 3.20 -7.02
CA GLN A 86 -13.92 2.93 -5.83
C GLN A 86 -13.26 3.45 -4.55
N ALA A 87 -11.93 3.36 -4.43
CA ALA A 87 -11.19 4.01 -3.35
C ALA A 87 -11.26 5.55 -3.46
N ARG A 88 -11.11 6.12 -4.67
CA ARG A 88 -11.21 7.57 -4.94
C ARG A 88 -12.56 8.17 -4.53
N LEU A 89 -13.64 7.39 -4.60
CA LEU A 89 -14.99 7.83 -4.20
C LEU A 89 -15.16 7.89 -2.67
N HIS A 90 -14.37 7.11 -1.93
CA HIS A 90 -14.41 7.07 -0.46
C HIS A 90 -13.49 8.10 0.19
N ASP A 91 -12.34 8.39 -0.42
CA ASP A 91 -11.38 9.39 0.05
C ASP A 91 -10.64 10.05 -1.14
N PRO A 92 -10.99 11.31 -1.48
CA PRO A 92 -10.32 12.06 -2.56
C PRO A 92 -8.86 12.40 -2.25
N ASP A 93 -8.54 12.71 -0.99
CA ASP A 93 -7.18 13.05 -0.59
C ASP A 93 -6.26 11.82 -0.69
N PHE A 94 -6.84 10.64 -0.45
CA PHE A 94 -6.18 9.35 -0.67
C PHE A 94 -5.91 9.06 -2.15
N ALA A 95 -6.83 9.42 -3.04
CA ALA A 95 -6.64 9.30 -4.49
C ALA A 95 -5.43 10.12 -4.96
N ASP A 96 -5.37 11.37 -4.53
CA ASP A 96 -4.30 12.30 -4.88
C ASP A 96 -2.94 11.81 -4.34
N LEU A 97 -2.93 11.23 -3.14
CA LEU A 97 -1.74 10.61 -2.56
C LEU A 97 -1.21 9.45 -3.40
N LEU A 98 -2.09 8.55 -3.84
CA LEU A 98 -1.71 7.43 -4.72
C LEU A 98 -1.21 7.93 -6.07
N GLU A 99 -1.74 9.01 -6.61
CA GLU A 99 -1.27 9.56 -7.88
C GLU A 99 0.08 10.28 -7.74
N ALA A 100 0.30 10.99 -6.64
CA ALA A 100 1.48 11.82 -6.42
C ALA A 100 2.72 11.02 -6.00
N ASP A 101 2.56 9.92 -5.26
CA ASP A 101 3.67 9.22 -4.62
C ASP A 101 3.79 7.74 -5.06
N PRO A 102 4.87 7.38 -5.80
CA PRO A 102 5.12 6.00 -6.22
C PRO A 102 5.24 5.02 -5.04
N GLU A 103 5.82 5.44 -3.92
CA GLU A 103 5.96 4.59 -2.72
C GLU A 103 4.58 4.23 -2.15
N SER A 104 3.67 5.21 -2.06
CA SER A 104 2.28 4.98 -1.68
C SER A 104 1.58 3.99 -2.62
N ARG A 105 1.80 4.06 -3.94
CA ARG A 105 1.23 3.06 -4.89
C ARG A 105 1.74 1.66 -4.63
N ILE A 106 3.05 1.52 -4.38
CA ILE A 106 3.67 0.23 -4.07
C ILE A 106 3.08 -0.35 -2.77
N VAL A 107 3.03 0.45 -1.72
CA VAL A 107 2.50 0.04 -0.41
C VAL A 107 1.01 -0.33 -0.49
N PHE A 108 0.24 0.39 -1.29
CA PHE A 108 -1.15 0.06 -1.57
C PHE A 108 -1.30 -1.28 -2.29
N ALA A 109 -0.49 -1.48 -3.34
CA ALA A 109 -0.44 -2.71 -4.13
C ALA A 109 -0.09 -3.94 -3.27
N GLN A 110 0.91 -3.80 -2.40
CA GLN A 110 1.31 -4.83 -1.44
C GLN A 110 0.14 -5.21 -0.54
N GLY A 111 -0.48 -4.22 0.11
CA GLY A 111 -1.65 -4.45 0.94
C GLY A 111 -2.77 -5.16 0.17
N TRP A 112 -3.05 -4.72 -1.06
CA TRP A 112 -4.08 -5.35 -1.90
C TRP A 112 -3.80 -6.83 -2.18
N ILE A 113 -2.57 -7.19 -2.54
CA ILE A 113 -2.17 -8.60 -2.77
C ILE A 113 -2.35 -9.40 -1.48
N GLU A 114 -1.91 -8.88 -0.34
CA GLU A 114 -2.08 -9.54 0.96
C GLU A 114 -3.56 -9.79 1.29
N GLY A 115 -4.42 -8.79 1.04
CA GLY A 115 -5.85 -8.88 1.24
C GLY A 115 -6.47 -10.00 0.39
N VAL A 116 -6.10 -10.08 -0.89
CA VAL A 116 -6.54 -11.15 -1.79
C VAL A 116 -6.09 -12.52 -1.30
N LEU A 117 -4.83 -12.66 -0.89
CA LEU A 117 -4.26 -13.94 -0.47
C LEU A 117 -4.80 -14.41 0.88
N SER A 118 -5.21 -13.49 1.77
CA SER A 118 -5.89 -13.85 3.02
C SER A 118 -7.22 -14.59 2.76
N ILE A 119 -7.97 -14.17 1.72
CA ILE A 119 -9.18 -14.85 1.29
C ILE A 119 -8.86 -16.18 0.63
N TRP A 120 -7.78 -16.25 -0.15
CA TRP A 120 -7.33 -17.49 -0.76
C TRP A 120 -6.97 -18.57 0.27
N GLU A 121 -6.18 -18.20 1.29
CA GLU A 121 -5.88 -19.04 2.46
C GLU A 121 -7.15 -19.54 3.16
N THR A 122 -8.12 -18.65 3.35
CA THR A 122 -9.41 -19.00 3.97
C THR A 122 -10.18 -20.02 3.13
N ILE A 123 -10.23 -19.85 1.81
CA ILE A 123 -10.90 -20.78 0.89
C ILE A 123 -10.19 -22.15 0.90
N LYS A 124 -8.85 -22.18 0.80
CA LYS A 124 -8.06 -23.42 0.86
C LYS A 124 -8.35 -24.19 2.16
N THR A 125 -8.28 -23.50 3.29
CA THR A 125 -8.57 -24.09 4.62
C THR A 125 -9.98 -24.65 4.73
N GLN A 126 -10.98 -23.94 4.18
CA GLN A 126 -12.36 -24.43 4.15
C GLN A 126 -12.53 -25.69 3.29
N VAL A 127 -11.81 -25.79 2.17
CA VAL A 127 -11.85 -27.01 1.33
C VAL A 127 -11.18 -28.17 2.07
N ASP A 128 -10.02 -27.95 2.69
CA ASP A 128 -9.27 -28.99 3.40
C ASP A 128 -10.01 -29.51 4.64
N THR A 129 -10.78 -28.67 5.32
CA THR A 129 -11.59 -29.06 6.49
C THR A 129 -12.90 -29.76 6.14
N ASN A 130 -13.35 -29.68 4.89
CA ASN A 130 -14.56 -30.35 4.39
C ASN A 130 -14.25 -31.66 3.62
N LEU A 131 -12.99 -32.08 3.56
CA LEU A 131 -12.49 -33.36 3.02
C LEU A 131 -12.23 -34.37 4.15
#